data_AF-A0ABD0MIW8-F1
#
_entry.id   AF-A0ABD0MIW8-F1
#
_cell.length_a   1.000
_cell.length_b   1.000
_cell.length_c   1.000
_cell.angle_alpha   90.00
_cell.angle_beta   90.00
_cell.angle_gamma   90.00
#
_symmetry.space_group_name_H-M   'P 1'
#
loop_
_entity.id
_entity.type
_entity.pdbx_description
1 polymer ?
#
loop_
_entity_poly.entity_id
_entity_poly.type
_entity_poly.pdbx_seq_one_letter_code
_entity_poly.pdbx_strand_id
1 'polypeptide(L)'
;MSTSFIKLQYFTAIGQEELNKLITVSKPTTCLLDPVPTKLLKELLPVAEEPLLNIINSSLSLGHVPKPFKLAVIKPLIKKPQLDPSKVANYRPISNLPFMSKILEKVVSAQLTETALVKITNDLLFASDQGCISLLVLLDLSAAFYTIDHDILIDRLQNYAGIQGQALRWFRSYLSDRYHFVYLNGELSQLSPVKYGVPQGSVLVHAFMTSRLDYCNALLGGCPASLINKLQIVQNAAARVLTRSRKYNHITPILKSLHWLPIRFCISYKILLLTYKALNGLAPAYLTSLLPCYNPSRSLRLQNSGLLVVPRIAKSTKGGRAFSHLAPKLWNSLLDNVRGSDTLSLFKSRLKTHRFSQAFK
;
A
#
# COMPACT_ATOMS: atom_id res chain seq x y z
N MET A 1 -10.90 -22.73 -23.77
CA MET A 1 -11.41 -23.24 -22.49
C MET A 1 -11.56 -22.07 -21.55
N SER A 2 -12.77 -21.80 -21.05
CA SER A 2 -13.00 -20.73 -20.08
C SER A 2 -12.26 -21.07 -18.79
N THR A 3 -11.22 -20.32 -18.44
CA THR A 3 -10.57 -20.41 -17.13
C THR A 3 -11.62 -20.10 -16.07
N SER A 4 -12.03 -21.11 -15.29
CA SER A 4 -12.87 -20.92 -14.10
C SER A 4 -12.04 -20.20 -13.04
N PHE A 5 -12.05 -18.87 -13.09
CA PHE A 5 -11.31 -18.03 -12.16
C PHE A 5 -11.74 -18.34 -10.72
N ILE A 6 -10.77 -18.41 -9.81
CA ILE A 6 -11.03 -18.50 -8.37
C ILE A 6 -11.80 -17.23 -7.95
N LYS A 7 -13.04 -17.43 -7.50
CA LYS A 7 -13.94 -16.38 -7.06
C LYS A 7 -14.02 -16.38 -5.54
N LEU A 8 -13.78 -15.21 -4.92
CA LEU A 8 -14.00 -15.05 -3.49
C LEU A 8 -15.49 -14.82 -3.25
N GLN A 9 -16.21 -15.86 -2.82
CA GLN A 9 -17.65 -15.78 -2.57
C GLN A 9 -18.00 -15.49 -1.10
N TYR A 10 -17.15 -15.92 -0.17
CA TYR A 10 -17.39 -15.89 1.27
C TYR A 10 -16.10 -15.51 2.00
N PHE A 11 -16.21 -14.80 3.11
CA PHE A 11 -15.13 -14.70 4.09
C PHE A 11 -15.22 -15.87 5.06
N THR A 12 -14.08 -16.35 5.54
CA THR A 12 -14.03 -17.43 6.53
C THR A 12 -14.21 -16.85 7.93
N ALA A 13 -14.91 -17.59 8.79
CA ALA A 13 -14.94 -17.28 10.21
C ALA A 13 -13.52 -17.40 10.79
N ILE A 14 -13.21 -16.54 11.77
CA ILE A 14 -11.96 -16.57 12.51
C ILE A 14 -12.15 -17.28 13.84
N GLY A 15 -11.05 -17.79 14.40
CA GLY A 15 -11.00 -18.37 15.74
C GLY A 15 -10.64 -17.35 16.82
N GLN A 16 -10.77 -17.81 18.07
CA GLN A 16 -10.39 -17.08 19.29
C GLN A 16 -8.92 -16.61 19.27
N GLU A 17 -7.99 -17.54 18.99
CA GLU A 17 -6.55 -17.23 18.94
C GLU A 17 -6.21 -16.11 17.94
N GLU A 18 -6.84 -16.13 16.76
CA GLU A 18 -6.62 -15.12 15.73
C GLU A 18 -7.15 -13.75 16.18
N LEU A 19 -8.35 -13.72 16.77
CA LEU A 19 -8.94 -12.49 17.32
C LEU A 19 -8.04 -11.90 18.43
N ASN A 20 -7.60 -12.73 19.36
CA ASN A 20 -6.71 -12.33 20.45
C ASN A 20 -5.40 -11.75 19.94
N LYS A 21 -4.77 -12.40 18.96
CA LYS A 21 -3.55 -11.90 18.32
C LYS A 21 -3.78 -10.53 17.65
N LEU A 22 -4.87 -10.37 16.91
CA LEU A 22 -5.20 -9.11 16.23
C LEU A 22 -5.46 -7.97 17.20
N ILE A 23 -6.19 -8.21 18.29
CA ILE A 23 -6.48 -7.20 19.32
C ILE A 23 -5.19 -6.81 20.06
N THR A 24 -4.38 -7.79 20.46
CA THR A 24 -3.15 -7.57 21.23
C THR A 24 -2.16 -6.70 20.46
N VAL A 25 -1.89 -7.02 19.19
CA VAL A 25 -0.93 -6.28 18.33
C VAL A 25 -1.45 -4.90 17.92
N SER A 26 -2.76 -4.65 17.98
CA SER A 26 -3.34 -3.37 17.58
C SER A 26 -2.97 -2.23 18.54
N LYS A 27 -2.67 -1.04 18.02
CA LYS A 27 -2.44 0.13 18.88
C LYS A 27 -3.68 0.43 19.73
N PRO A 28 -3.56 0.77 21.02
CA PRO A 28 -4.69 1.06 21.91
C PRO A 28 -5.26 2.46 21.66
N THR A 29 -5.60 2.78 20.41
CA THR A 29 -6.18 4.08 20.04
C THR A 29 -7.69 4.07 20.25
N THR A 30 -8.17 4.88 21.18
CA THR A 30 -9.60 4.99 21.49
C THR A 30 -10.31 5.99 20.60
N CYS A 31 -11.49 5.59 20.14
CA CYS A 31 -12.46 6.42 19.46
C CYS A 31 -13.49 6.95 20.46
N LEU A 32 -14.02 8.15 20.20
CA LEU A 32 -15.14 8.71 20.96
C LEU A 32 -16.39 7.80 20.92
N LEU A 33 -16.50 7.02 19.84
CA LEU A 33 -17.60 6.09 19.60
C LEU A 33 -17.37 4.70 20.22
N ASP A 34 -16.22 4.47 20.87
CA ASP A 34 -15.97 3.22 21.55
C ASP A 34 -16.78 3.19 22.86
N PRO A 35 -17.45 2.06 23.19
CA PRO A 35 -18.24 1.97 24.42
C PRO A 35 -17.37 2.01 25.69
N VAL A 36 -16.11 1.60 25.56
CA VAL A 36 -15.11 1.62 26.62
C VAL A 36 -13.74 2.00 26.04
N PRO A 37 -12.84 2.57 26.86
CA PRO A 37 -11.47 2.80 26.44
C PRO A 37 -10.82 1.52 25.92
N THR A 38 -10.08 1.62 24.81
CA THR A 38 -9.47 0.46 24.14
C THR A 38 -8.50 -0.30 25.05
N LYS A 39 -7.82 0.42 25.96
CA LYS A 39 -6.95 -0.21 26.95
C LYS A 39 -7.75 -1.13 27.89
N LEU A 40 -8.89 -0.66 28.39
CA LEU A 40 -9.79 -1.44 29.23
C LEU A 40 -10.39 -2.62 28.46
N LEU A 41 -10.79 -2.42 27.20
CA LEU A 41 -11.28 -3.52 26.35
C LEU A 41 -10.24 -4.64 26.21
N LYS A 42 -8.95 -4.29 26.07
CA LYS A 42 -7.87 -5.27 25.98
C LYS A 42 -7.64 -6.02 27.29
N GLU A 43 -7.80 -5.34 28.43
CA GLU A 43 -7.70 -5.97 29.75
C GLU A 43 -8.90 -6.89 30.01
N LEU A 44 -10.09 -6.53 29.53
CA LEU A 44 -11.32 -7.33 29.62
C LEU A 44 -11.47 -8.38 28.52
N LEU A 45 -10.48 -8.52 27.64
CA LEU A 45 -10.53 -9.42 26.49
C LEU A 45 -10.85 -10.88 26.88
N PRO A 46 -10.28 -11.47 27.96
CA PRO A 46 -10.59 -12.85 28.34
C PRO A 46 -12.08 -13.12 28.61
N VAL A 47 -12.85 -12.08 28.98
CA VAL A 47 -14.29 -12.19 29.27
C VAL A 47 -15.14 -11.76 28.07
N ALA A 48 -14.66 -10.77 27.30
CA ALA A 48 -15.38 -10.21 26.17
C ALA A 48 -15.11 -10.95 24.83
N GLU A 49 -14.22 -11.94 24.81
CA GLU A 49 -13.77 -12.60 23.59
C GLU A 49 -14.92 -13.21 22.77
N GLU A 50 -15.75 -14.03 23.40
CA GLU A 50 -16.92 -14.68 22.77
C GLU A 50 -17.87 -13.66 22.10
N PRO A 51 -18.38 -12.64 22.81
CA PRO A 51 -19.21 -11.60 22.19
C PRO A 51 -18.54 -10.88 21.01
N LEU A 52 -17.25 -10.54 21.14
CA LEU A 52 -16.51 -9.84 20.09
C LEU A 52 -16.33 -10.73 18.86
N LEU A 53 -16.01 -12.01 19.06
CA LEU A 53 -15.87 -13.00 18.01
C LEU A 53 -17.19 -13.20 17.27
N ASN A 54 -18.30 -13.31 18.00
CA ASN A 54 -19.63 -13.47 17.44
C ASN A 54 -20.03 -12.26 16.57
N ILE A 55 -19.70 -11.03 16.97
CA ILE A 55 -19.93 -9.84 16.16
C ILE A 55 -19.15 -9.89 14.84
N ILE A 56 -17.86 -10.25 14.91
CA ILE A 56 -17.00 -10.31 13.72
C ILE A 56 -17.50 -11.42 12.78
N ASN A 57 -17.65 -12.64 13.28
CA ASN A 57 -18.04 -13.79 12.47
C ASN A 57 -19.45 -13.65 11.89
N SER A 58 -20.39 -13.04 12.63
CA SER A 58 -21.72 -12.71 12.11
C SER A 58 -21.64 -11.68 10.98
N SER A 59 -20.76 -10.68 11.08
CA SER A 59 -20.57 -9.72 10.00
C SER A 59 -20.06 -10.40 8.73
N LEU A 60 -19.08 -11.30 8.87
CA LEU A 60 -18.47 -12.04 7.75
C LEU A 60 -19.48 -12.97 7.08
N SER A 61 -20.23 -13.76 7.87
CA SER A 61 -21.19 -14.75 7.36
C SER A 61 -22.47 -14.14 6.81
N LEU A 62 -22.93 -13.00 7.34
CA LEU A 62 -24.10 -12.30 6.79
C LEU A 62 -23.74 -11.41 5.59
N GLY A 63 -22.44 -11.14 5.39
CA GLY A 63 -21.97 -10.17 4.43
C GLY A 63 -22.47 -8.74 4.74
N HIS A 64 -22.52 -8.37 6.02
CA HIS A 64 -23.08 -7.09 6.46
C HIS A 64 -22.23 -6.43 7.55
N VAL A 65 -21.94 -5.13 7.39
CA VAL A 65 -21.18 -4.34 8.37
C VAL A 65 -22.13 -3.69 9.39
N PRO A 66 -21.93 -3.88 10.70
CA PRO A 66 -22.77 -3.26 11.73
C PRO A 66 -22.85 -1.73 11.60
N LYS A 67 -24.04 -1.15 11.79
CA LYS A 67 -24.27 0.30 11.68
C LYS A 67 -23.30 1.15 12.54
N PRO A 68 -22.98 0.78 13.80
CA PRO A 68 -22.01 1.54 14.60
C PRO A 68 -20.61 1.61 13.98
N PHE A 69 -20.23 0.65 13.13
CA PHE A 69 -18.92 0.61 12.47
C PHE A 69 -18.87 1.46 11.19
N LYS A 70 -20.04 1.97 10.75
CA LYS A 70 -20.16 2.84 9.57
C LYS A 70 -20.00 4.32 9.90
N LEU A 71 -19.89 4.67 11.18
CA LEU A 71 -19.71 6.04 11.65
C LEU A 71 -18.22 6.35 11.92
N ALA A 72 -17.75 7.52 11.46
CA ALA A 72 -16.36 7.94 11.63
C ALA A 72 -16.25 9.33 12.27
N VAL A 73 -15.34 9.47 13.25
CA VAL A 73 -15.00 10.77 13.84
C VAL A 73 -13.83 11.35 13.05
N ILE A 74 -14.02 12.50 12.41
CA ILE A 74 -12.95 13.20 11.70
C ILE A 74 -12.10 13.98 12.70
N LYS A 75 -10.82 13.63 12.78
CA LYS A 75 -9.80 14.38 13.51
C LYS A 75 -8.89 15.09 12.52
N PRO A 76 -8.96 16.43 12.40
CA PRO A 76 -8.04 17.20 11.58
C PRO A 76 -6.60 17.06 12.10
N LEU A 77 -5.69 16.59 11.26
CA LEU A 77 -4.27 16.47 11.58
C LEU A 77 -3.44 17.34 10.63
N ILE A 78 -2.57 18.19 11.17
CA ILE A 78 -1.68 19.02 10.37
C ILE A 78 -0.73 18.12 9.56
N LYS A 79 -0.63 18.36 8.25
CA LYS A 79 0.17 17.54 7.30
C LYS A 79 1.65 17.48 7.67
N LYS A 80 2.22 18.57 8.17
CA LYS A 80 3.62 18.70 8.61
C LYS A 80 3.72 19.75 9.73
N PRO A 81 4.56 19.55 10.78
CA PRO A 81 4.62 20.44 11.94
C PRO A 81 4.87 21.92 11.63
N GLN A 82 5.64 22.20 10.57
CA GLN A 82 6.00 23.56 10.14
C GLN A 82 4.93 24.29 9.31
N LEU A 83 3.79 23.64 9.05
CA LEU A 83 2.72 24.26 8.26
C LEU A 83 1.82 25.11 9.16
N ASP A 84 1.42 26.26 8.62
CA ASP A 84 0.52 27.22 9.26
C ASP A 84 -0.82 26.58 9.68
N PRO A 85 -1.12 26.53 11.01
CA PRO A 85 -2.37 25.98 11.54
C PRO A 85 -3.61 26.81 11.19
N SER A 86 -3.47 28.07 10.77
CA SER A 86 -4.63 28.89 10.36
C SER A 86 -5.19 28.48 8.99
N LYS A 87 -4.41 27.77 8.18
CA LYS A 87 -4.80 27.35 6.81
C LYS A 87 -5.40 25.95 6.82
N VAL A 88 -6.71 25.87 6.59
CA VAL A 88 -7.47 24.60 6.50
C VAL A 88 -6.86 23.60 5.50
N ALA A 89 -6.32 24.08 4.37
CA ALA A 89 -5.65 23.25 3.36
C ALA A 89 -4.43 22.47 3.89
N ASN A 90 -3.85 22.87 5.04
CA ASN A 90 -2.74 22.20 5.68
C ASN A 90 -3.15 20.99 6.52
N TYR A 91 -4.45 20.77 6.74
CA TYR A 91 -4.97 19.64 7.51
C TYR A 91 -5.27 18.43 6.61
N ARG A 92 -5.21 17.24 7.22
CA ARG A 92 -5.77 15.99 6.71
C ARG A 92 -6.97 15.61 7.57
N PRO A 93 -8.11 15.27 6.97
CA PRO A 93 -9.25 14.78 7.73
C PRO A 93 -9.05 13.29 8.04
N ILE A 94 -8.41 12.97 9.16
CA ILE A 94 -8.16 11.56 9.55
C ILE A 94 -9.45 10.96 10.11
N SER A 95 -9.90 9.85 9.51
CA SER A 95 -11.06 9.10 9.98
C SER A 95 -10.68 8.24 11.20
N ASN A 96 -11.09 8.66 12.39
CA ASN A 96 -11.00 7.84 13.58
C ASN A 96 -12.24 6.94 13.69
N LEU A 97 -12.07 5.68 13.29
CA LEU A 97 -13.11 4.65 13.38
C LEU A 97 -13.13 3.99 14.77
N PRO A 98 -14.29 3.46 15.20
CA PRO A 98 -14.37 2.59 16.37
C PRO A 98 -13.35 1.45 16.33
N PHE A 99 -12.81 1.06 17.47
CA PHE A 99 -11.78 0.03 17.55
C PHE A 99 -12.23 -1.29 16.91
N MET A 100 -13.45 -1.75 17.23
CA MET A 100 -13.99 -2.98 16.65
C MET A 100 -14.21 -2.90 15.13
N SER A 101 -14.54 -1.72 14.60
CA SER A 101 -14.57 -1.49 13.15
C SER A 101 -13.20 -1.71 12.53
N LYS A 102 -12.12 -1.23 13.18
CA LYS A 102 -10.75 -1.42 12.70
C LYS A 102 -10.31 -2.88 12.77
N ILE A 103 -10.74 -3.62 13.80
CA ILE A 103 -10.47 -5.07 13.91
C ILE A 103 -11.17 -5.81 12.77
N LEU A 104 -12.45 -5.55 12.52
CA LEU A 104 -13.18 -6.15 11.40
C LEU A 104 -12.50 -5.87 10.05
N GLU A 105 -12.07 -4.63 9.80
CA GLU A 105 -11.33 -4.28 8.58
C GLU A 105 -10.02 -5.07 8.44
N LYS A 106 -9.30 -5.32 9.55
CA LYS A 106 -8.06 -6.10 9.54
C LYS A 106 -8.30 -7.58 9.23
N VAL A 107 -9.36 -8.17 9.77
CA VAL A 107 -9.74 -9.57 9.49
C VAL A 107 -10.02 -9.74 8.01
N VAL A 108 -10.90 -8.90 7.46
CA VAL A 108 -11.23 -8.93 6.03
C VAL A 108 -9.99 -8.65 5.18
N SER A 109 -9.16 -7.68 5.57
CA SER A 109 -7.91 -7.34 4.89
C SER A 109 -6.92 -8.51 4.84
N ALA A 110 -6.81 -9.31 5.91
CA ALA A 110 -5.90 -10.46 5.94
C ALA A 110 -6.33 -11.50 4.91
N GLN A 111 -7.61 -11.90 4.93
CA GLN A 111 -8.17 -12.87 3.99
C GLN A 111 -8.11 -12.39 2.52
N LEU A 112 -8.33 -11.09 2.28
CA LEU A 112 -8.15 -10.51 0.95
C LEU A 112 -6.70 -10.53 0.49
N THR A 113 -5.75 -10.32 1.40
CA THR A 113 -4.33 -10.36 1.05
C THR A 113 -3.99 -11.77 0.61
N GLU A 114 -4.30 -12.79 1.41
CA GLU A 114 -4.02 -14.20 1.08
C GLU A 114 -4.64 -14.64 -0.26
N THR A 115 -5.93 -14.38 -0.45
CA THR A 115 -6.64 -14.75 -1.68
C THR A 115 -6.14 -13.98 -2.90
N ALA A 116 -5.84 -12.69 -2.76
CA ALA A 116 -5.24 -11.89 -3.83
C ALA A 116 -3.83 -12.37 -4.18
N LEU A 117 -3.01 -12.76 -3.20
CA LEU A 117 -1.65 -13.28 -3.43
C LEU A 117 -1.69 -14.58 -4.23
N VAL A 118 -2.56 -15.52 -3.86
CA VAL A 118 -2.72 -16.79 -4.59
C VAL A 118 -3.19 -16.52 -6.01
N LYS A 119 -4.23 -15.69 -6.19
CA LYS A 119 -4.75 -15.34 -7.51
C LYS A 119 -3.69 -14.68 -8.40
N ILE A 120 -2.98 -13.68 -7.88
CA ILE A 120 -1.93 -12.99 -8.64
C ILE A 120 -0.81 -13.96 -9.01
N THR A 121 -0.35 -14.79 -8.08
CA THR A 121 0.70 -15.78 -8.36
C THR A 121 0.25 -16.76 -9.45
N ASN A 122 -0.98 -17.24 -9.38
CA ASN A 122 -1.57 -18.11 -10.38
C ASN A 122 -1.68 -17.42 -11.76
N ASP A 123 -2.20 -16.20 -11.81
CA ASP A 123 -2.33 -15.41 -13.05
C ASP A 123 -0.95 -15.15 -13.69
N LEU A 124 0.08 -14.88 -12.86
CA LEU A 124 1.46 -14.70 -13.32
C LEU A 124 2.06 -16.00 -13.89
N LEU A 125 1.82 -17.13 -13.23
CA LEU A 125 2.31 -18.44 -13.66
C LEU A 125 1.64 -18.88 -14.97
N PHE A 126 0.32 -18.74 -15.09
CA PHE A 126 -0.41 -19.02 -16.34
C PHE A 126 0.00 -18.09 -17.47
N ALA A 127 0.16 -16.79 -17.21
CA ALA A 127 0.67 -15.85 -18.20
C ALA A 127 2.09 -16.24 -18.64
N SER A 128 2.96 -16.64 -17.71
CA SER A 128 4.31 -17.12 -18.03
C SER A 128 4.30 -18.40 -18.88
N ASP A 129 3.42 -19.35 -18.56
CA ASP A 129 3.24 -20.60 -19.31
C ASP A 129 2.82 -20.33 -20.76
N GLN A 130 1.98 -19.31 -20.96
CA GLN A 130 1.55 -18.85 -22.28
C GLN A 130 2.57 -17.94 -22.99
N GLY A 131 3.78 -17.79 -22.46
CA GLY A 131 4.79 -16.88 -23.00
C GLY A 131 4.42 -15.39 -22.92
N CYS A 132 3.36 -15.06 -22.16
CA CYS A 132 2.89 -13.70 -21.98
C CYS A 132 3.76 -12.94 -20.97
N ILE A 133 3.95 -11.64 -21.22
CA ILE A 133 4.74 -10.77 -20.35
C ILE A 133 3.79 -10.14 -19.32
N SER A 134 3.89 -10.57 -18.07
CA SER A 134 3.17 -9.97 -16.96
C SER A 134 3.83 -8.68 -16.48
N LEU A 135 3.03 -7.63 -16.27
CA LEU A 135 3.50 -6.27 -16.01
C LEU A 135 2.83 -5.65 -14.78
N LEU A 136 3.64 -5.03 -13.91
CA LEU A 136 3.18 -4.32 -12.72
C LEU A 136 3.20 -2.81 -12.93
N VAL A 137 2.10 -2.12 -12.61
CA VAL A 137 2.01 -0.65 -12.59
C VAL A 137 1.85 -0.18 -11.15
N LEU A 138 2.77 0.64 -10.66
CA LEU A 138 2.67 1.29 -9.35
C LEU A 138 2.08 2.70 -9.53
N LEU A 139 0.84 2.93 -9.08
CA LEU A 139 0.23 4.26 -9.02
C LEU A 139 0.14 4.71 -7.56
N ASP A 140 0.83 5.79 -7.19
CA ASP A 140 0.69 6.44 -5.88
C ASP A 140 -0.62 7.26 -5.87
N LEU A 141 -1.73 6.56 -5.66
CA LEU A 141 -3.07 7.13 -5.65
C LEU A 141 -3.46 7.73 -4.29
N SER A 142 -2.51 8.27 -3.53
CA SER A 142 -2.77 8.88 -2.22
C SER A 142 -3.88 9.95 -2.23
N ALA A 143 -4.14 10.59 -3.37
CA ALA A 143 -5.27 11.52 -3.56
C ALA A 143 -6.59 10.82 -3.93
N ALA A 144 -6.54 9.63 -4.54
CA ALA A 144 -7.73 8.92 -5.00
C ALA A 144 -8.59 8.39 -3.84
N PHE A 145 -8.01 8.20 -2.64
CA PHE A 145 -8.77 7.72 -1.48
C PHE A 145 -9.97 8.61 -1.12
N TYR A 146 -9.95 9.90 -1.49
CA TYR A 146 -11.07 10.82 -1.28
C TYR A 146 -12.05 10.90 -2.46
N THR A 147 -11.68 10.34 -3.61
CA THR A 147 -12.41 10.50 -4.87
C THR A 147 -12.86 9.18 -5.48
N ILE A 148 -12.74 8.06 -4.75
CA ILE A 148 -13.23 6.76 -5.22
C ILE A 148 -14.76 6.79 -5.21
N ASP A 149 -15.34 6.59 -6.39
CA ASP A 149 -16.75 6.31 -6.53
C ASP A 149 -17.06 4.87 -6.07
N HIS A 150 -18.09 4.72 -5.25
CA HIS A 150 -18.43 3.43 -4.63
C HIS A 150 -18.95 2.43 -5.65
N ASP A 151 -19.74 2.85 -6.63
CA ASP A 151 -20.30 1.97 -7.65
C ASP A 151 -19.20 1.46 -8.58
N ILE A 152 -18.29 2.35 -8.99
CA ILE A 152 -17.11 1.97 -9.78
C ILE A 152 -16.22 0.99 -8.99
N LEU A 153 -16.06 1.20 -7.68
CA LEU A 153 -15.28 0.28 -6.84
C LEU A 153 -15.96 -1.09 -6.74
N ILE A 154 -17.26 -1.14 -6.47
CA ILE A 154 -18.04 -2.39 -6.38
C ILE A 154 -18.01 -3.15 -7.71
N ASP A 155 -18.22 -2.46 -8.84
CA ASP A 155 -18.09 -3.05 -10.18
C ASP A 155 -16.71 -3.67 -10.38
N ARG A 156 -15.65 -2.96 -9.99
CA ARG A 156 -14.27 -3.47 -10.08
C ARG A 156 -14.02 -4.68 -9.19
N LEU A 157 -14.56 -4.70 -7.97
CA LEU A 157 -14.45 -5.85 -7.08
C LEU A 157 -15.13 -7.08 -7.70
N GLN A 158 -16.29 -6.89 -8.31
CA GLN A 158 -17.06 -7.97 -8.94
C GLN A 158 -16.41 -8.49 -10.21
N ASN A 159 -16.11 -7.60 -11.15
CA ASN A 159 -15.77 -7.95 -12.52
C ASN A 159 -14.27 -8.18 -12.73
N TYR A 160 -13.40 -7.56 -11.93
CA TYR A 160 -11.95 -7.65 -12.09
C TYR A 160 -11.26 -8.38 -10.93
N ALA A 161 -11.68 -8.13 -9.69
CA ALA A 161 -11.14 -8.85 -8.54
C ALA A 161 -11.75 -10.25 -8.38
N GLY A 162 -12.92 -10.51 -8.97
CA GLY A 162 -13.60 -11.81 -8.87
C GLY A 162 -14.25 -12.03 -7.50
N ILE A 163 -14.54 -10.95 -6.76
CA ILE A 163 -15.24 -11.00 -5.49
C ILE A 163 -16.74 -11.03 -5.78
N GLN A 164 -17.43 -12.08 -5.34
CA GLN A 164 -18.84 -12.29 -5.61
C GLN A 164 -19.55 -12.71 -4.31
N GLY A 165 -20.84 -13.04 -4.40
CA GLY A 165 -21.60 -13.61 -3.27
C GLY A 165 -21.62 -12.71 -2.03
N GLN A 166 -21.49 -13.34 -0.86
CA GLN A 166 -21.53 -12.67 0.44
C GLN A 166 -20.34 -11.73 0.65
N ALA A 167 -19.16 -12.08 0.13
CA ALA A 167 -17.99 -11.21 0.22
C ALA A 167 -18.25 -9.86 -0.50
N LEU A 168 -18.85 -9.89 -1.69
CA LEU A 168 -19.23 -8.67 -2.40
C LEU A 168 -20.34 -7.89 -1.66
N ARG A 169 -21.32 -8.60 -1.09
CA ARG A 169 -22.38 -8.00 -0.25
C ARG A 169 -21.78 -7.26 0.95
N TRP A 170 -20.75 -7.84 1.57
CA TRP A 170 -20.02 -7.21 2.67
C TRP A 170 -19.41 -5.88 2.25
N PHE A 171 -18.74 -5.81 1.10
CA PHE A 171 -18.20 -4.56 0.59
C PHE A 171 -19.27 -3.51 0.25
N ARG A 172 -20.40 -3.93 -0.33
CA ARG A 172 -21.54 -3.04 -0.57
C ARG A 172 -22.04 -2.45 0.74
N SER A 173 -22.20 -3.28 1.78
CA SER A 173 -22.57 -2.82 3.12
C SER A 173 -21.49 -1.93 3.74
N TYR A 174 -20.21 -2.26 3.58
CA TYR A 174 -19.11 -1.48 4.12
C TYR A 174 -19.08 -0.04 3.59
N LEU A 175 -19.38 0.14 2.30
CA LEU A 175 -19.36 1.43 1.60
C LEU A 175 -20.69 2.21 1.74
N SER A 176 -21.84 1.52 1.84
CA SER A 176 -23.15 2.16 1.96
C SER A 176 -23.39 2.78 3.34
N ASP A 177 -24.25 3.80 3.38
CA ASP A 177 -24.79 4.41 4.61
C ASP A 177 -23.73 4.83 5.62
N ARG A 178 -22.58 5.27 5.12
CA ARG A 178 -21.50 5.78 5.95
C ARG A 178 -21.69 7.25 6.23
N TYR A 179 -21.44 7.62 7.49
CA TYR A 179 -21.50 8.99 7.95
C TYR A 179 -20.21 9.35 8.66
N HIS A 180 -19.89 10.65 8.64
CA HIS A 180 -18.83 11.21 9.46
C HIS A 180 -19.30 12.50 10.13
N PHE A 181 -18.59 12.88 11.19
CA PHE A 181 -18.70 14.21 11.79
C PHE A 181 -17.33 14.62 12.34
N VAL A 182 -17.11 15.92 12.47
CA VAL A 182 -15.92 16.50 13.08
C VAL A 182 -16.15 16.65 14.57
N TYR A 183 -15.16 16.26 15.37
CA TYR A 183 -15.14 16.53 16.81
C TYR A 183 -13.90 17.34 17.16
N LEU A 184 -14.10 18.58 17.61
CA LEU A 184 -13.05 19.52 17.96
C LEU A 184 -13.43 20.28 19.23
N ASN A 185 -12.53 20.33 20.21
CA ASN A 185 -12.69 21.13 21.44
C ASN A 185 -14.03 20.92 22.18
N GLY A 186 -14.57 19.69 22.17
CA GLY A 186 -15.83 19.37 22.84
C GLY A 186 -17.07 19.59 21.97
N GLU A 187 -16.93 20.19 20.78
CA GLU A 187 -18.04 20.43 19.87
C GLU A 187 -18.12 19.39 18.75
N LEU A 188 -19.35 19.10 18.35
CA LEU A 188 -19.71 18.14 17.32
C LEU A 188 -20.26 18.88 16.10
N SER A 189 -19.74 18.58 14.92
CA SER A 189 -20.38 19.02 13.67
C SER A 189 -21.65 18.22 13.40
N GLN A 190 -22.43 18.71 12.44
CA GLN A 190 -23.51 17.92 11.84
C GLN A 190 -22.96 16.63 11.20
N LEU A 191 -23.80 15.60 11.18
CA LEU A 191 -23.53 14.35 10.48
C LEU A 191 -23.57 14.60 8.97
N SER A 192 -22.54 14.15 8.27
CA SER A 192 -22.40 14.27 6.83
C SER A 192 -22.20 12.89 6.20
N PRO A 193 -22.93 12.55 5.11
CA PRO A 193 -22.78 11.28 4.42
C PRO A 193 -21.46 11.21 3.63
N VAL A 194 -20.82 10.04 3.64
CA VAL A 194 -19.61 9.76 2.85
C VAL A 194 -20.02 9.24 1.48
N LYS A 195 -20.22 10.16 0.53
CA LYS A 195 -20.62 9.82 -0.85
C LYS A 195 -19.48 9.29 -1.72
N TYR A 196 -18.26 9.74 -1.43
CA TYR A 196 -17.07 9.40 -2.19
C TYR A 196 -15.90 9.10 -1.26
N GLY A 197 -14.99 8.29 -1.77
CA GLY A 197 -13.82 7.87 -1.03
C GLY A 197 -14.15 6.88 0.06
N VAL A 198 -13.12 6.57 0.82
CA VAL A 198 -13.12 5.58 1.89
C VAL A 198 -12.44 6.17 3.12
N PRO A 199 -12.72 5.69 4.34
CA PRO A 199 -12.11 6.22 5.55
C PRO A 199 -10.58 6.28 5.41
N GLN A 200 -10.00 7.47 5.61
CA GLN A 200 -8.57 7.67 5.43
C GLN A 200 -7.82 6.88 6.52
N GLY A 201 -6.94 5.96 6.09
CA GLY A 201 -6.24 5.04 6.99
C GLY A 201 -6.92 3.67 7.16
N SER A 202 -8.00 3.40 6.41
CA SER A 202 -8.57 2.06 6.31
C SER A 202 -7.52 1.07 5.81
N VAL A 203 -7.29 0.01 6.60
CA VAL A 203 -6.35 -1.06 6.26
C VAL A 203 -6.86 -1.84 5.04
N LEU A 204 -8.17 -1.95 4.90
CA LEU A 204 -8.85 -2.68 3.83
C LEU A 204 -8.50 -2.13 2.44
N VAL A 205 -8.49 -0.81 2.30
CA VAL A 205 -8.20 -0.15 1.02
C VAL A 205 -6.72 -0.16 0.72
N HIS A 206 -5.88 -0.01 1.75
CA HIS A 206 -4.46 -0.27 1.61
C HIS A 206 -4.22 -1.70 1.16
N ALA A 207 -4.81 -2.72 1.77
CA ALA A 207 -4.62 -4.10 1.34
C ALA A 207 -5.11 -4.34 -0.10
N PHE A 208 -6.23 -3.77 -0.52
CA PHE A 208 -6.70 -3.93 -1.89
C PHE A 208 -5.81 -3.22 -2.93
N MET A 209 -5.44 -1.96 -2.68
CA MET A 209 -4.59 -1.19 -3.58
C MET A 209 -3.14 -1.72 -3.54
N THR A 210 -2.59 -1.98 -2.36
CA THR A 210 -1.21 -2.44 -2.15
C THR A 210 -1.03 -3.90 -2.58
N SER A 211 -2.02 -4.80 -2.41
CA SER A 211 -1.90 -6.19 -2.92
C SER A 211 -1.79 -6.23 -4.44
N ARG A 212 -2.46 -5.31 -5.15
CA ARG A 212 -2.36 -5.19 -6.62
C ARG A 212 -1.14 -4.38 -7.07
N LEU A 213 -0.67 -3.43 -6.26
CA LEU A 213 0.37 -2.48 -6.64
C LEU A 213 1.77 -2.87 -6.14
N ASP A 214 1.94 -3.30 -4.89
CA ASP A 214 3.25 -3.45 -4.24
C ASP A 214 3.83 -4.88 -4.24
N TYR A 215 3.12 -5.90 -4.74
CA TYR A 215 3.54 -7.29 -4.50
C TYR A 215 4.69 -7.78 -5.41
N CYS A 216 4.87 -7.22 -6.62
CA CYS A 216 5.97 -7.60 -7.52
C CYS A 216 7.22 -6.71 -7.40
N ASN A 217 7.56 -6.24 -6.19
CA ASN A 217 8.71 -5.36 -5.95
C ASN A 217 10.04 -5.93 -6.48
N ALA A 218 10.17 -7.26 -6.63
CA ALA A 218 11.36 -7.93 -7.13
C ALA A 218 11.44 -8.08 -8.67
N LEU A 219 10.32 -7.99 -9.39
CA LEU A 219 10.26 -8.26 -10.85
C LEU A 219 10.47 -7.00 -11.71
N LEU A 220 10.35 -5.80 -11.15
CA LEU A 220 10.41 -4.54 -11.90
C LEU A 220 11.80 -4.22 -12.48
N GLY A 221 12.87 -4.76 -11.90
CA GLY A 221 14.22 -4.61 -12.46
C GLY A 221 14.40 -5.31 -13.82
N GLY A 222 13.53 -6.29 -14.11
CA GLY A 222 13.54 -7.17 -15.27
C GLY A 222 12.90 -6.59 -16.55
N CYS A 223 12.11 -5.52 -16.45
CA CYS A 223 11.22 -5.10 -17.53
C CYS A 223 11.99 -4.43 -18.70
N PRO A 224 11.65 -4.74 -19.97
CA PRO A 224 12.20 -4.02 -21.13
C PRO A 224 11.76 -2.56 -21.18
N ALA A 225 12.60 -1.69 -21.75
CA ALA A 225 12.32 -0.26 -21.88
C ALA A 225 11.02 0.05 -22.64
N SER A 226 10.71 -0.75 -23.68
CA SER A 226 9.44 -0.64 -24.43
C SER A 226 8.22 -0.79 -23.52
N LEU A 227 8.32 -1.64 -22.49
CA LEU A 227 7.25 -1.90 -21.54
C LEU A 227 7.16 -0.82 -20.48
N ILE A 228 8.31 -0.34 -19.98
CA ILE A 228 8.38 0.82 -19.08
C ILE A 228 7.75 2.05 -19.75
N ASN A 229 7.94 2.23 -21.06
CA ASN A 229 7.31 3.32 -21.82
C ASN A 229 5.78 3.17 -21.91
N LYS A 230 5.26 1.97 -22.16
CA LYS A 230 3.81 1.70 -22.11
C LYS A 230 3.23 2.04 -20.73
N LEU A 231 3.94 1.69 -19.66
CA LEU A 231 3.54 2.06 -18.29
C LEU A 231 3.54 3.55 -18.04
N GLN A 232 4.56 4.24 -18.54
CA GLN A 232 4.63 5.68 -18.42
C GLN A 232 3.41 6.33 -19.10
N ILE A 233 2.97 5.83 -20.25
CA ILE A 233 1.76 6.33 -20.93
C ILE A 233 0.51 6.16 -20.06
N VAL A 234 0.33 5.01 -19.41
CA VAL A 234 -0.81 4.77 -18.50
C VAL A 234 -0.77 5.71 -17.29
N GLN A 235 0.41 5.87 -16.66
CA GLN A 235 0.58 6.82 -15.55
C GLN A 235 0.26 8.25 -16.00
N ASN A 236 0.73 8.64 -17.17
CA ASN A 236 0.51 9.97 -17.75
C ASN A 236 -1.00 10.20 -17.99
N ALA A 237 -1.71 9.21 -18.52
CA ALA A 237 -3.16 9.28 -18.72
C ALA A 237 -3.90 9.46 -17.39
N ALA A 238 -3.56 8.66 -16.37
CA ALA A 238 -4.16 8.78 -15.04
C ALA A 238 -3.90 10.16 -14.41
N ALA A 239 -2.67 10.66 -14.49
CA ALA A 239 -2.31 11.99 -14.01
C ALA A 239 -3.11 13.10 -14.71
N ARG A 240 -3.35 12.96 -16.02
CA ARG A 240 -4.18 13.91 -16.78
C ARG A 240 -5.64 13.89 -16.38
N VAL A 241 -6.22 12.70 -16.19
CA VAL A 241 -7.60 12.55 -15.72
C VAL A 241 -7.78 13.23 -14.36
N LEU A 242 -6.86 12.98 -13.42
CA LEU A 242 -6.91 13.56 -12.07
C LEU A 242 -6.77 15.10 -12.07
N THR A 243 -5.90 15.64 -12.92
CA THR A 243 -5.67 17.09 -13.01
C THR A 243 -6.58 17.80 -14.00
N ARG A 244 -7.49 17.06 -14.68
CA ARG A 244 -8.33 17.54 -15.78
C ARG A 244 -7.54 18.31 -16.84
N SER A 245 -6.32 17.85 -17.12
CA SER A 245 -5.43 18.50 -18.09
C SER A 245 -5.61 17.93 -19.49
N ARG A 246 -5.44 18.79 -20.51
CA ARG A 246 -5.63 18.40 -21.91
C ARG A 246 -4.60 17.34 -22.33
N LYS A 247 -4.94 16.52 -23.33
CA LYS A 247 -4.13 15.38 -23.82
C LYS A 247 -2.70 15.75 -24.26
N TYR A 248 -2.50 16.97 -24.75
CA TYR A 248 -1.22 17.40 -25.33
C TYR A 248 -0.35 18.23 -24.38
N ASN A 249 -0.86 18.58 -23.19
CA ASN A 249 -0.08 19.33 -22.21
C ASN A 249 1.17 18.55 -21.81
N HIS A 250 2.27 19.24 -21.52
CA HIS A 250 3.48 18.59 -21.06
C HIS A 250 3.23 17.87 -19.72
N ILE A 251 3.67 16.61 -19.61
CA ILE A 251 3.31 15.77 -18.47
C ILE A 251 4.18 15.99 -17.23
N THR A 252 5.43 16.40 -17.41
CA THR A 252 6.39 16.65 -16.33
C THR A 252 5.87 17.62 -15.25
N PRO A 253 5.29 18.81 -15.58
CA PRO A 253 4.74 19.70 -14.56
C PRO A 253 3.55 19.08 -13.81
N ILE A 254 2.73 18.26 -14.50
CA ILE A 254 1.58 17.57 -13.91
C ILE A 254 2.06 16.51 -12.90
N LEU A 255 3.06 15.70 -13.27
CA LEU A 255 3.63 14.72 -12.35
C LEU A 255 4.32 15.40 -11.16
N LYS A 256 5.02 16.52 -11.40
CA LYS A 256 5.65 17.31 -10.35
C LYS A 256 4.62 17.89 -9.37
N SER A 257 3.51 18.45 -9.86
CA SER A 257 2.45 18.99 -9.01
C SER A 257 1.76 17.89 -8.18
N LEU A 258 1.54 16.72 -8.78
CA LEU A 258 1.00 15.54 -8.08
C LEU A 258 2.01 14.88 -7.13
N HIS A 259 3.27 15.30 -7.13
CA HIS A 259 4.38 14.62 -6.45
C HIS A 259 4.54 13.15 -6.88
N TRP A 260 4.19 12.82 -8.13
CA TRP A 260 4.30 11.49 -8.71
C TRP A 260 5.64 11.32 -9.41
N LEU A 261 6.42 10.30 -9.03
CA LEU A 261 7.64 9.94 -9.76
C LEU A 261 7.31 9.23 -11.08
N PRO A 262 8.07 9.46 -12.17
CA PRO A 262 7.96 8.65 -13.38
C PRO A 262 8.25 7.17 -13.07
N ILE A 263 7.64 6.25 -13.82
CA ILE A 263 7.70 4.81 -13.55
C ILE A 263 9.13 4.30 -13.39
N ARG A 264 10.06 4.73 -14.25
CA ARG A 264 11.48 4.33 -14.16
C ARG A 264 12.10 4.64 -12.78
N PHE A 265 11.73 5.77 -12.18
CA PHE A 265 12.23 6.19 -10.88
C PHE A 265 11.53 5.44 -9.75
N CYS A 266 10.23 5.15 -9.88
CA CYS A 266 9.51 4.27 -8.95
C CYS A 266 10.15 2.88 -8.87
N ILE A 267 10.52 2.30 -10.02
CA ILE A 267 11.21 1.01 -10.10
C ILE A 267 12.56 1.10 -9.36
N SER A 268 13.39 2.09 -9.69
CA SER A 268 14.69 2.27 -9.03
C SER A 268 14.57 2.45 -7.51
N TYR A 269 13.54 3.17 -7.06
CA TYR A 269 13.25 3.39 -5.65
C TYR A 269 12.96 2.07 -4.92
N LYS A 270 12.14 1.20 -5.51
CA LYS A 270 11.77 -0.10 -4.91
C LYS A 270 12.97 -1.06 -4.84
N ILE A 271 13.77 -1.12 -5.90
CA ILE A 271 14.97 -1.96 -5.93
C ILE A 271 15.93 -1.54 -4.81
N LEU A 272 16.19 -0.25 -4.68
CA LEU A 272 17.07 0.29 -3.64
C LEU A 272 16.52 0.10 -2.23
N LEU A 273 15.18 0.17 -2.06
CA LEU A 273 14.54 -0.15 -0.80
C LEU A 273 14.73 -1.62 -0.42
N LEU A 274 14.64 -2.52 -1.39
CA LEU A 274 14.88 -3.95 -1.18
C LEU A 274 16.36 -4.23 -0.88
N THR A 275 17.28 -3.58 -1.60
CA THR A 275 18.73 -3.61 -1.32
C THR A 275 19.04 -3.16 0.10
N TYR A 276 18.52 -2.00 0.53
CA TYR A 276 18.72 -1.52 1.90
C TYR A 276 18.24 -2.54 2.94
N LYS A 277 17.03 -3.09 2.73
CA LYS A 277 16.49 -4.10 3.66
C LYS A 277 17.37 -5.35 3.72
N ALA A 278 17.86 -5.84 2.58
CA ALA A 278 18.73 -7.00 2.52
C ALA A 278 20.09 -6.76 3.23
N LEU A 279 20.67 -5.58 3.08
CA LEU A 279 21.94 -5.22 3.74
C LEU A 279 21.81 -5.02 5.26
N ASN A 280 20.60 -4.71 5.75
CA ASN A 280 20.33 -4.47 7.17
C ASN A 280 19.58 -5.62 7.87
N GLY A 281 19.55 -6.82 7.28
CA GLY A 281 18.89 -7.99 7.89
C GLY A 281 17.36 -7.91 7.97
N LEU A 282 16.73 -6.99 7.23
CA LEU A 282 15.27 -6.79 7.18
C LEU A 282 14.61 -7.52 5.99
N ALA A 283 15.35 -8.37 5.28
CA ALA A 283 14.88 -9.18 4.18
C ALA A 283 15.39 -10.62 4.31
N PRO A 284 14.78 -11.60 3.63
CA PRO A 284 15.24 -12.99 3.67
C PRO A 284 16.71 -13.15 3.25
N ALA A 285 17.42 -14.10 3.87
CA ALA A 285 18.86 -14.32 3.68
C ALA A 285 19.27 -14.56 2.22
N TYR A 286 18.39 -15.16 1.41
CA TYR A 286 18.65 -15.39 -0.01
C TYR A 286 18.79 -14.08 -0.82
N LEU A 287 18.17 -12.98 -0.41
CA LEU A 287 18.34 -11.68 -1.10
C LEU A 287 19.68 -11.04 -0.76
N THR A 288 20.15 -11.23 0.47
CA THR A 288 21.45 -10.77 0.93
C THR A 288 22.58 -11.51 0.21
N SER A 289 22.43 -12.82 -0.03
CA SER A 289 23.44 -13.60 -0.77
C SER A 289 23.58 -13.18 -2.24
N LEU A 290 22.56 -12.52 -2.83
CA LEU A 290 22.62 -11.94 -4.18
C LEU A 290 23.37 -10.60 -4.24
N LEU A 291 23.76 -10.03 -3.10
CA LEU A 291 24.34 -8.67 -2.97
C LEU A 291 25.72 -8.71 -2.28
N PRO A 292 26.75 -9.24 -2.94
CA PRO A 292 28.09 -9.31 -2.37
C PRO A 292 28.67 -7.92 -2.08
N CYS A 293 29.16 -7.72 -0.85
CA CYS A 293 29.85 -6.51 -0.43
C CYS A 293 31.18 -6.33 -1.18
N TYR A 294 31.51 -5.10 -1.54
CA TYR A 294 32.78 -4.78 -2.17
C TYR A 294 33.89 -4.67 -1.12
N ASN A 295 34.82 -5.63 -1.13
CA ASN A 295 36.02 -5.64 -0.29
C ASN A 295 37.27 -5.43 -1.16
N PRO A 296 37.89 -4.23 -1.18
CA PRO A 296 39.10 -3.99 -1.95
C PRO A 296 40.32 -4.68 -1.30
N SER A 297 41.18 -5.26 -2.13
CA SER A 297 42.41 -5.97 -1.70
C SER A 297 43.51 -5.05 -1.15
N ARG A 298 43.37 -3.73 -1.30
CA ARG A 298 44.29 -2.71 -0.76
C ARG A 298 43.50 -1.69 0.06
N SER A 299 44.09 -1.18 1.14
CA SER A 299 43.51 -0.09 1.93
C SER A 299 43.44 1.19 1.12
N LEU A 300 42.27 1.42 0.52
CA LEU A 300 41.92 2.64 -0.18
C LEU A 300 40.91 3.42 0.65
N ARG A 301 40.88 4.75 0.46
CA ARG A 301 39.99 5.73 1.13
C ARG A 301 38.48 5.40 1.07
N LEU A 302 38.09 4.37 0.29
CA LEU A 302 36.72 3.88 0.05
C LEU A 302 36.33 2.64 0.87
N GLN A 303 37.20 2.11 1.74
CA GLN A 303 36.93 0.87 2.51
C GLN A 303 35.63 0.90 3.34
N ASN A 304 35.14 2.08 3.75
CA ASN A 304 33.92 2.23 4.57
C ASN A 304 32.69 2.75 3.77
N SER A 305 32.71 2.71 2.44
CA SER A 305 31.67 3.33 1.59
C SER A 305 30.39 2.50 1.40
N GLY A 306 30.36 1.26 1.90
CA GLY A 306 29.19 0.38 1.82
C GLY A 306 28.79 0.00 0.38
N LEU A 307 29.76 -0.08 -0.53
CA LEU A 307 29.54 -0.41 -1.94
C LEU A 307 29.32 -1.91 -2.16
N LEU A 308 28.66 -2.25 -3.27
CA LEU A 308 28.38 -3.63 -3.68
C LEU A 308 29.16 -4.01 -4.93
N VAL A 309 29.52 -5.29 -5.06
CA VAL A 309 30.13 -5.82 -6.29
C VAL A 309 29.04 -5.89 -7.36
N VAL A 310 29.33 -5.38 -8.55
CA VAL A 310 28.46 -5.52 -9.73
C VAL A 310 28.93 -6.73 -10.53
N PRO A 311 28.18 -7.85 -10.58
CA PRO A 311 28.58 -9.04 -11.32
C PRO A 311 28.75 -8.76 -12.81
N ARG A 312 29.75 -9.39 -13.44
CA ARG A 312 29.90 -9.39 -14.90
C ARG A 312 28.76 -10.19 -15.51
N ILE A 313 28.24 -9.71 -16.64
CA ILE A 313 27.10 -10.30 -17.33
C ILE A 313 27.49 -10.63 -18.76
N ALA A 314 27.07 -11.78 -19.27
CA ALA A 314 27.32 -12.19 -20.65
C ALA A 314 26.44 -11.42 -21.67
N LYS A 315 25.21 -11.04 -21.28
CA LYS A 315 24.27 -10.32 -22.14
C LYS A 315 23.61 -9.16 -21.38
N SER A 316 23.83 -7.93 -21.85
CA SER A 316 23.27 -6.71 -21.25
C SER A 316 21.74 -6.66 -21.27
N THR A 317 21.09 -7.37 -22.19
CA THR A 317 19.64 -7.31 -22.39
C THR A 317 18.83 -8.14 -21.39
N LYS A 318 19.34 -9.29 -20.96
CA LYS A 318 18.67 -10.16 -19.97
C LYS A 318 19.41 -10.16 -18.63
N GLY A 319 20.71 -10.49 -18.64
CA GLY A 319 21.54 -10.53 -17.42
C GLY A 319 21.66 -9.18 -16.72
N GLY A 320 21.68 -8.07 -17.49
CA GLY A 320 21.75 -6.72 -16.93
C GLY A 320 20.49 -6.25 -16.21
N ARG A 321 19.38 -6.99 -16.36
CA ARG A 321 18.10 -6.70 -15.71
C ARG A 321 17.86 -7.54 -14.45
N ALA A 322 18.72 -8.52 -14.19
CA ALA A 322 18.63 -9.33 -12.99
C ALA A 322 18.87 -8.46 -11.75
N PHE A 323 18.16 -8.76 -10.65
CA PHE A 323 18.31 -8.03 -9.39
C PHE A 323 19.77 -8.01 -8.91
N SER A 324 20.46 -9.15 -8.97
CA SER A 324 21.88 -9.30 -8.59
C SER A 324 22.85 -8.41 -9.37
N HIS A 325 22.47 -7.91 -10.55
CA HIS A 325 23.27 -6.95 -11.32
C HIS A 325 22.76 -5.51 -11.14
N LEU A 326 21.46 -5.31 -11.27
CA LEU A 326 20.85 -4.00 -11.32
C LEU A 326 20.81 -3.31 -9.94
N ALA A 327 20.63 -4.08 -8.86
CA ALA A 327 20.64 -3.54 -7.50
C ALA A 327 22.02 -2.98 -7.10
N PRO A 328 23.14 -3.71 -7.22
CA PRO A 328 24.48 -3.15 -7.00
C PRO A 328 24.77 -1.91 -7.83
N LYS A 329 24.41 -1.93 -9.13
CA LYS A 329 24.62 -0.79 -10.03
C LYS A 329 23.86 0.46 -9.56
N LEU A 330 22.59 0.32 -9.19
CA LEU A 330 21.80 1.43 -8.67
C LEU A 330 22.29 1.89 -7.30
N TRP A 331 22.67 0.96 -6.41
CA TRP A 331 23.15 1.27 -5.06
C TRP A 331 24.44 2.06 -5.09
N ASN A 332 25.38 1.65 -5.94
CA ASN A 332 26.65 2.34 -6.10
C ASN A 332 26.50 3.75 -6.70
N SER A 333 25.41 4.02 -7.42
CA SER A 333 25.07 5.35 -7.95
C SER A 333 24.46 6.32 -6.94
N LEU A 334 24.15 5.85 -5.71
CA LEU A 334 23.61 6.72 -4.66
C LEU A 334 24.70 7.57 -4.00
N LEU A 335 24.29 8.74 -3.51
CA LEU A 335 25.11 9.58 -2.64
C LEU A 335 25.34 8.90 -1.28
N ASP A 336 26.49 9.16 -0.67
CA ASP A 336 26.88 8.56 0.62
C ASP A 336 25.89 8.89 1.75
N ASN A 337 25.36 10.12 1.78
CA ASN A 337 24.36 10.53 2.77
C ASN A 337 23.02 9.78 2.66
N VAL A 338 22.68 9.24 1.47
CA VAL A 338 21.50 8.41 1.29
C VAL A 338 21.82 6.98 1.72
N ARG A 339 22.98 6.43 1.34
CA ARG A 339 23.42 5.07 1.70
C ARG A 339 23.59 4.89 3.21
N GLY A 340 24.30 5.80 3.87
CA GLY A 340 24.54 5.82 5.31
C GLY A 340 23.35 6.28 6.14
N SER A 341 22.13 5.88 5.76
CA SER A 341 20.93 6.19 6.56
C SER A 341 20.76 5.14 7.67
N ASP A 342 20.70 5.58 8.92
CA ASP A 342 20.65 4.69 10.09
C ASP A 342 19.36 3.88 10.22
N THR A 343 18.25 4.37 9.64
CA THR A 343 16.95 3.73 9.73
C THR A 343 16.26 3.63 8.37
N LEU A 344 15.40 2.61 8.22
CA LEU A 344 14.59 2.41 7.02
C LEU A 344 13.68 3.62 6.71
N SER A 345 13.15 4.31 7.73
CA SER A 345 12.31 5.49 7.56
C SER A 345 13.11 6.67 6.99
N LEU A 346 14.30 6.91 7.53
CA LEU A 346 15.21 7.95 7.06
C LEU A 346 15.69 7.66 5.64
N PHE A 347 16.06 6.41 5.35
CA PHE A 347 16.45 5.96 4.02
C PHE A 347 15.33 6.21 3.00
N LYS A 348 14.09 5.80 3.30
CA LYS A 348 12.91 6.04 2.43
C LYS A 348 12.74 7.52 2.11
N SER A 349 12.83 8.38 3.13
CA SER A 349 12.66 9.83 2.98
C SER A 349 13.76 10.46 2.11
N ARG A 350 15.03 10.16 2.42
CA ARG A 350 16.20 10.65 1.67
C ARG A 350 16.21 10.13 0.24
N LEU A 351 15.93 8.85 0.03
CA LEU A 351 15.87 8.23 -1.30
C LEU A 351 14.74 8.82 -2.14
N LYS A 352 13.55 9.04 -1.57
CA LYS A 352 12.41 9.65 -2.29
C LYS A 352 12.77 11.07 -2.73
N THR A 353 13.38 11.85 -1.83
CA THR A 353 13.86 13.22 -2.13
C THR A 353 14.92 13.23 -3.23
N HIS A 354 15.93 12.37 -3.13
CA HIS A 354 16.98 12.24 -4.14
C HIS A 354 16.43 11.86 -5.52
N ARG A 355 15.55 10.85 -5.60
CA ARG A 355 14.94 10.43 -6.87
C ARG A 355 14.00 11.48 -7.46
N PHE A 356 13.27 12.20 -6.61
CA PHE A 356 12.41 13.30 -7.06
C PHE A 356 13.24 14.44 -7.65
N SER A 357 14.35 14.80 -7.02
CA SER A 357 15.29 15.78 -7.56
C SER A 357 15.81 15.34 -8.93
N GLN A 358 16.26 14.09 -9.08
CA GLN A 358 16.77 13.56 -10.36
C GLN A 358 15.71 13.47 -11.46
N ALA A 359 14.45 13.25 -11.10
CA ALA A 359 13.36 13.08 -12.07
C ALA A 359 12.87 14.40 -12.67
N PHE A 360 12.99 15.50 -11.93
CA PHE A 360 12.38 16.79 -12.25
C PHE A 360 13.36 17.96 -12.20
N LYS A 361 14.65 17.68 -12.44
CA LYS A 361 15.69 18.72 -12.63
C LYS A 361 15.35 19.61 -13.81
#